data_AF-A0A193KVD5-F1
#
_entry.id   AF-A0A193KVD5-F1
#
_cell.length_a   1.000
_cell.length_b   1.000
_cell.length_c   1.000
_cell.angle_alpha   90.00
_cell.angle_beta   90.00
_cell.angle_gamma   90.00
#
_symmetry.space_group_name_H-M   'P 1'
#
loop_
_entity.id
_entity.type
_entity.pdbx_description
1 polymer ?
#
loop_
_entity_poly.entity_id
_entity_poly.type
_entity_poly.pdbx_seq_one_letter_code
_entity_poly.pdbx_strand_id
1 'polypeptide(L)' 'ASRNKYVPRPVLVDLQPATLDAVRDGPFGLLPGHENFVFGQSGAGNNWA' A
#
# COMPACT_ATOMS: atom_id res chain seq x y z
N ALA A 1 24.77 2.29 9.74
CA ALA A 1 23.63 2.82 10.50
C ALA A 1 22.94 3.91 9.67
N SER A 2 21.61 3.84 9.57
CA SER A 2 20.71 4.82 8.96
C SER A 2 20.80 6.19 9.64
N ARG A 3 21.81 6.99 9.32
CA ARG A 3 21.79 8.41 9.72
C ARG A 3 20.90 9.16 8.72
N ASN A 4 19.78 9.68 9.22
CA ASN A 4 18.79 10.50 8.48
C ASN A 4 17.90 9.78 7.44
N LYS A 5 17.76 8.45 7.49
CA LYS A 5 16.74 7.73 6.70
C LYS A 5 15.44 7.63 7.50
N TYR A 6 14.40 8.34 7.06
CA TYR A 6 13.06 8.26 7.64
C TYR A 6 12.20 7.33 6.79
N VAL A 7 11.66 6.29 7.41
CA VAL A 7 10.77 5.32 6.76
C VAL A 7 9.38 5.50 7.34
N PRO A 8 8.35 5.81 6.53
CA PRO A 8 7.00 5.90 7.01
C PRO A 8 6.52 4.52 7.49
N ARG A 9 5.64 4.50 8.50
CA ARG A 9 5.00 3.26 9.01
C ARG A 9 3.51 3.21 8.65
N PRO A 10 3.15 3.22 7.36
CA PRO A 10 1.75 3.17 6.96
C PRO A 10 1.19 1.75 7.05
N VAL A 11 -0.14 1.65 7.05
CA VAL A 11 -0.86 0.46 6.63
C VAL A 11 -1.71 0.87 5.45
N LEU A 12 -1.43 0.32 4.28
CA LEU A 12 -2.12 0.61 3.03
C LEU A 12 -3.13 -0.50 2.77
N VAL A 13 -4.41 -0.14 2.75
CA VAL A 13 -5.51 -1.10 2.62
C VAL A 13 -6.37 -0.72 1.42
N ASP A 14 -6.60 -1.69 0.53
CA ASP A 14 -7.60 -1.59 -0.53
C ASP A 14 -8.24 -2.97 -0.73
N LEU A 15 -9.49 -3.03 -1.15
CA LEU A 15 -10.12 -4.29 -1.54
C LEU A 15 -9.69 -4.73 -2.95
N GLN A 16 -9.06 -3.83 -3.72
CA GLN A 16 -8.58 -4.09 -5.08
C GLN A 16 -7.05 -4.09 -5.14
N PRO A 17 -6.42 -5.11 -5.77
CA PRO A 17 -4.96 -5.19 -5.85
C PRO A 17 -4.35 -4.09 -6.74
N ALA A 18 -5.05 -3.70 -7.81
CA ALA A 18 -4.52 -2.78 -8.83
C ALA A 18 -4.11 -1.39 -8.28
N THR A 19 -4.84 -0.88 -7.28
CA THR A 19 -4.51 0.41 -6.66
C THR A 19 -3.17 0.36 -5.93
N LEU A 20 -2.91 -0.74 -5.21
CA LEU A 20 -1.67 -0.91 -4.45
C LEU A 20 -0.48 -1.21 -5.34
N ASP A 21 -0.69 -1.90 -6.47
CA ASP A 21 0.33 -2.06 -7.52
C ASP A 21 0.77 -0.70 -8.07
N ALA A 22 -0.19 0.19 -8.36
CA ALA A 22 0.12 1.54 -8.84
C ALA A 22 0.91 2.37 -7.80
N VAL A 23 0.63 2.21 -6.51
CA VAL A 23 1.43 2.84 -5.43
C VAL A 23 2.85 2.26 -5.38
N ARG A 24 2.99 0.94 -5.55
CA ARG A 24 4.27 0.24 -5.54
C ARG A 24 5.16 0.62 -6.72
N ASP A 25 4.57 0.87 -7.88
CA ASP A 25 5.29 1.28 -9.09
C ASP A 25 5.58 2.79 -9.13
N GLY A 26 5.05 3.53 -8.15
CA GLY A 26 5.28 4.97 -8.00
C GLY A 26 6.68 5.32 -7.47
N PRO A 27 7.07 6.61 -7.53
CA PRO A 27 8.41 7.09 -7.13
C PRO A 27 8.77 6.81 -5.67
N PHE A 28 7.77 6.51 -4.84
CA PHE A 28 7.93 6.21 -3.41
C PHE A 28 7.49 4.79 -3.04
N GLY A 29 7.22 3.91 -4.00
CA GLY A 29 6.64 2.59 -3.75
C GLY A 29 7.53 1.61 -2.99
N LEU A 30 8.83 1.90 -2.89
CA LEU A 30 9.79 1.16 -2.07
C LEU A 30 10.00 1.75 -0.66
N LEU A 31 9.34 2.87 -0.32
CA LEU A 31 9.43 3.45 1.01
C LEU A 31 8.60 2.69 2.06
N PRO A 32 7.35 2.26 1.79
CA PRO A 32 6.66 1.32 2.65
C PRO A 32 7.30 -0.06 2.52
N GLY A 33 7.44 -0.79 3.63
CA GLY A 33 7.76 -2.22 3.58
C GLY A 33 6.67 -3.01 2.86
N HIS A 34 7.03 -4.15 2.26
CA HIS A 34 6.09 -5.01 1.55
C HIS A 34 4.96 -5.51 2.46
N GLU A 35 5.27 -5.77 3.73
CA GLU A 35 4.34 -6.09 4.81
C GLU A 35 3.31 -4.98 5.14
N ASN A 36 3.45 -3.76 4.60
CA ASN A 36 2.52 -2.66 4.87
C ASN A 36 1.34 -2.59 3.88
N PHE A 37 1.23 -3.53 2.95
CA PHE A 37 0.16 -3.59 1.95
C PHE A 37 -0.80 -4.74 2.26
N VAL A 38 -2.08 -4.42 2.42
CA VAL A 38 -3.15 -5.40 2.67
C VAL A 38 -4.22 -5.24 1.61
N PHE A 39 -4.56 -6.32 0.91
CA PHE A 39 -5.62 -6.25 -0.09
C PHE A 39 -6.49 -7.48 -0.21
N GLY A 40 -7.73 -7.22 -0.63
CA GLY A 40 -8.70 -8.24 -1.03
C GLY A 40 -8.49 -8.73 -2.47
N GLN A 41 -9.22 -9.78 -2.84
CA GLN A 41 -9.28 -10.26 -4.23
C GLN A 41 -10.51 -9.73 -4.99
N SER A 42 -11.34 -8.90 -4.35
CA SER A 42 -12.58 -8.36 -4.90
C SER A 42 -12.86 -6.99 -4.28
N GLY A 43 -13.50 -6.08 -5.03
CA GLY A 43 -13.83 -4.73 -4.56
C GLY A 43 -15.14 -4.63 -3.76
N ALA A 44 -15.36 -3.46 -3.13
CA ALA A 44 -16.61 -3.16 -2.42
C ALA A 44 -17.85 -3.10 -3.33
N GLY A 45 -17.67 -2.95 -4.65
CA GLY A 45 -18.78 -2.85 -5.60
C GLY A 45 -19.68 -1.64 -5.37
N ASN A 46 -19.13 -0.52 -4.88
CA ASN A 46 -19.87 0.68 -4.49
C ASN A 46 -21.02 0.41 -3.48
N ASN A 47 -20.87 -0.66 -2.69
CA ASN A 47 -21.81 -1.03 -1.64
C ASN A 47 -21.15 -0.87 -0.26
N TRP A 48 -21.92 -0.38 0.71
CA TRP A 48 -21.46 -0.15 2.08
C TRP A 48 -21.95 -1.23 3.08
N ALA A 49 -22.88 -2.08 2.65
CA ALA A 49 -23.58 -3.05 3.50
C ALA A 49 -22.76 -4.28 3.89
#